data_AF-A0AAN9VUQ7-F1
#
_entry.id   AF-A0AAN9VUQ7-F1
#
_cell.length_a   1.000
_cell.length_b   1.000
_cell.length_c   1.000
_cell.angle_alpha   90.00
_cell.angle_beta   90.00
_cell.angle_gamma   90.00
#
_symmetry.space_group_name_H-M   'P 1'
#
loop_
_entity.id
_entity.type
_entity.pdbx_description
1 polymer ?
#
loop_
_entity_poly.entity_id
_entity_poly.type
_entity_poly.pdbx_seq_one_letter_code
_entity_poly.pdbx_strand_id
1 'polypeptide(L)'
;MDAVRAIPEAGAPGAAAGAAAAAGAAAAPGGIPSGIEARLPGLNASLPAKDGIWQIVSGTRFKFFVFSAFYDRREARTVRIIAATKTRGPDRVWCRLWYNGSASGPGPAHANASTASSAAKPYSVTVAAKVKVIRENWNLKYSAAFVLCALGKKLAAPSAVSVVSWLRLPPANLLVVRNTDADLAARNLTAGPLGGDPPPQPAPNPKASAANAAPPVSSVAHVPDTIAVCVKPLHFNYNQALHMLEFLELNTILGVQHFTLYNHTLGAQVSCVLRDYMARGVVTLLPWQLNMLSQKEIRTEGLFAALNDCLYRSMYQYAYTALIDLDEYIIPRNHDTLPELVKWMGTRMNTRGTGSYSFQNAFFYLQWEDDAGLGEADRLESGLVTLRKTRRRLKLHPHKQRSKYLCRPEFIVEAGNHFVWEFVPGHGTLNVPPDAAILHHYRVCEFGGDDCIKTASVVDKTAYRYRERLAQRVRRRYRELQLRCELPPLVDDPLTPPPTHAAPARSPAPANDSRDEDHAAANHKLKPAAELS
;
A
#
# COMPACT_ATOMS: atom_id res chain seq x y z
N MET A 1 10.70 46.50 -7.67
CA MET A 1 9.97 47.42 -6.78
C MET A 1 9.20 46.51 -5.83
N ASP A 2 9.64 46.17 -4.63
CA ASP A 2 10.66 46.77 -3.77
C ASP A 2 11.48 45.70 -3.03
N ALA A 3 12.74 46.05 -2.80
CA ALA A 3 13.68 45.37 -1.92
C ALA A 3 13.46 45.84 -0.47
N VAL A 4 13.72 45.04 0.57
CA VAL A 4 14.93 45.06 1.43
C VAL A 4 14.39 44.50 2.78
N ARG A 5 14.97 43.51 3.45
CA ARG A 5 16.11 43.66 4.39
C ARG A 5 16.56 42.30 4.93
N ALA A 6 17.87 42.14 5.03
CA ALA A 6 18.57 41.00 5.61
C ALA A 6 19.30 41.40 6.92
N ILE A 7 19.85 40.38 7.61
CA ILE A 7 20.97 40.39 8.60
C ILE A 7 20.54 40.62 10.08
N PRO A 8 21.19 40.04 11.15
CA PRO A 8 22.49 39.31 11.20
C PRO A 8 22.56 37.92 11.89
N GLU A 9 23.67 37.24 11.60
CA GLU A 9 24.34 36.21 12.40
C GLU A 9 25.00 36.78 13.68
N ALA A 10 24.98 36.00 14.76
CA ALA A 10 25.90 36.01 15.89
C ALA A 10 25.70 34.67 16.63
N GLY A 11 26.65 33.93 17.19
CA GLY A 11 28.10 34.04 17.37
C GLY A 11 28.47 32.77 18.16
N ALA A 12 29.59 32.14 17.83
CA ALA A 12 30.08 30.94 18.50
C ALA A 12 30.73 31.29 19.86
N PRO A 13 30.74 30.35 20.81
CA PRO A 13 31.88 30.19 21.71
C PRO A 13 32.48 28.78 21.57
N GLY A 14 33.80 28.74 21.38
CA GLY A 14 34.59 27.53 21.42
C GLY A 14 34.80 27.00 22.84
N ALA A 15 34.96 25.69 22.96
CA ALA A 15 35.59 25.07 24.12
C ALA A 15 36.30 23.76 23.70
N ALA A 16 37.63 23.84 23.82
CA ALA A 16 38.66 22.81 24.00
C ALA A 16 38.33 21.34 23.71
N ALA A 17 39.06 20.79 22.74
CA ALA A 17 39.26 19.36 22.56
C ALA A 17 40.34 18.85 23.53
N GLY A 18 39.95 17.92 24.41
CA GLY A 18 40.86 17.03 25.13
C GLY A 18 40.75 15.63 24.54
N ALA A 19 41.76 15.20 23.78
CA ALA A 19 41.81 13.89 23.17
C ALA A 19 42.34 12.85 24.18
N ALA A 20 41.50 11.88 24.54
CA ALA A 20 41.93 10.61 25.11
C ALA A 20 41.43 9.50 24.19
N ALA A 21 42.36 8.86 23.48
CA ALA A 21 42.06 7.83 22.49
C ALA A 21 41.72 6.51 23.19
N ALA A 22 40.51 6.00 22.95
CA ALA A 22 40.14 4.62 23.21
C ALA A 22 39.50 4.06 21.94
N ALA A 23 40.14 3.05 21.36
CA ALA A 23 39.70 2.38 20.13
C ALA A 23 38.33 1.71 20.35
N GLY A 24 37.27 2.34 19.84
CA GLY A 24 35.90 1.82 19.88
C GLY A 24 35.36 1.65 18.46
N ALA A 25 34.78 0.48 18.18
CA ALA A 25 34.10 0.19 16.93
C ALA A 25 33.13 1.34 16.56
N ALA A 26 33.31 1.90 15.37
CA ALA A 26 32.58 3.07 14.90
C ALA A 26 31.05 2.86 15.02
N ALA A 27 30.40 3.69 15.84
CA ALA A 27 28.95 3.74 15.94
C ALA A 27 28.33 4.04 14.57
N ALA A 28 27.15 3.48 14.29
CA ALA A 28 26.34 3.92 13.16
C ALA A 28 26.09 5.44 13.24
N PRO A 29 25.84 6.15 12.11
CA PRO A 29 25.53 7.57 12.15
C PRO A 29 24.33 7.83 13.08
N GLY A 30 24.52 8.61 14.15
CA GLY A 30 23.48 8.85 15.16
C GLY A 30 23.25 7.69 16.14
N GLY A 31 24.18 6.74 16.23
CA GLY A 31 24.17 5.65 17.22
C GLY A 31 24.59 6.11 18.61
N ILE A 32 24.19 5.35 19.63
CA ILE A 32 24.57 5.60 21.02
C ILE A 32 25.92 4.95 21.37
N PRO A 33 26.65 5.45 22.39
CA PRO A 33 27.89 4.81 22.85
C PRO A 33 27.67 3.35 23.29
N SER A 34 28.64 2.47 23.00
CA SER A 34 28.57 1.03 23.27
C SER A 34 28.29 0.68 24.74
N GLY A 35 28.88 1.42 25.68
CA GLY A 35 28.62 1.25 27.11
C GLY A 35 27.18 1.63 27.53
N ILE A 36 26.48 2.45 26.75
CA ILE A 36 25.04 2.70 26.95
C ILE A 36 24.22 1.54 26.40
N GLU A 37 24.51 1.08 25.19
CA GLU A 37 23.81 -0.05 24.54
C GLU A 37 23.78 -1.30 25.44
N ALA A 38 24.93 -1.66 26.03
CA ALA A 38 25.06 -2.83 26.90
C ALA A 38 24.18 -2.78 28.17
N ARG A 39 23.72 -1.58 28.57
CA ARG A 39 22.88 -1.35 29.75
C ARG A 39 21.40 -1.17 29.41
N LEU A 40 21.04 -1.17 28.12
CA LEU A 40 19.65 -1.05 27.72
C LEU A 40 18.88 -2.35 28.01
N PRO A 41 17.55 -2.28 28.24
CA PRO A 41 16.74 -3.47 28.45
C PRO A 41 16.95 -4.50 27.33
N GLY A 42 17.09 -5.78 27.64
CA GLY A 42 17.21 -6.83 26.63
C GLY A 42 15.94 -7.01 25.78
N LEU A 43 16.01 -7.86 24.76
CA LEU A 43 14.82 -8.31 24.05
C LEU A 43 13.95 -9.14 25.00
N ASN A 44 12.67 -8.78 25.13
CA ASN A 44 11.72 -9.60 25.89
C ASN A 44 11.45 -10.90 25.12
N ALA A 45 11.83 -12.05 25.69
CA ALA A 45 11.66 -13.36 25.07
C ALA A 45 10.17 -13.71 24.82
N SER A 46 9.24 -13.11 25.56
CA SER A 46 7.79 -13.33 25.39
C SER A 46 7.15 -12.42 24.35
N LEU A 47 7.88 -11.45 23.77
CA LEU A 47 7.36 -10.53 22.75
C LEU A 47 7.70 -11.06 21.36
N PRO A 48 6.75 -11.69 20.63
CA PRO A 48 7.02 -12.18 19.28
C PRO A 48 7.17 -11.02 18.29
N ALA A 49 8.06 -11.19 17.31
CA ALA A 49 8.17 -10.26 16.19
C ALA A 49 6.94 -10.42 15.30
N LYS A 50 6.31 -9.31 14.92
CA LYS A 50 5.10 -9.31 14.08
C LYS A 50 5.28 -8.45 12.84
N ASP A 51 4.56 -8.77 11.77
CA ASP A 51 4.44 -7.97 10.55
C ASP A 51 2.95 -7.72 10.28
N GLY A 52 2.63 -6.57 9.68
CA GLY A 52 1.27 -6.28 9.22
C GLY A 52 0.25 -6.11 10.35
N ILE A 53 0.68 -5.62 11.52
CA ILE A 53 -0.21 -5.36 12.65
C ILE A 53 0.23 -4.10 13.41
N TRP A 54 -0.72 -3.26 13.79
CA TRP A 54 -0.46 -2.04 14.54
C TRP A 54 0.02 -2.37 15.96
N GLN A 55 1.17 -1.78 16.34
CA GLN A 55 1.78 -1.90 17.66
C GLN A 55 2.07 -0.52 18.23
N ILE A 56 1.94 -0.37 19.55
CA ILE A 56 2.16 0.91 20.23
C ILE A 56 3.65 1.21 20.43
N VAL A 57 4.01 2.49 20.38
CA VAL A 57 5.28 3.00 20.89
C VAL A 57 5.02 3.57 22.28
N SER A 58 5.44 2.86 23.33
CA SER A 58 5.22 3.30 24.71
C SER A 58 6.03 4.56 25.07
N GLY A 59 5.53 5.32 26.05
CA GLY A 59 6.21 6.50 26.59
C GLY A 59 6.14 7.76 25.71
N THR A 60 5.33 7.74 24.64
CA THR A 60 5.07 8.92 23.80
C THR A 60 4.00 9.81 24.42
N ARG A 61 4.04 11.12 24.12
CA ARG A 61 3.05 12.09 24.63
C ARG A 61 1.72 11.97 23.87
N PHE A 62 1.78 11.53 22.62
CA PHE A 62 0.63 11.34 21.76
C PHE A 62 0.57 9.91 21.23
N LYS A 63 -0.57 9.54 20.63
CA LYS A 63 -0.71 8.25 19.94
C LYS A 63 0.41 8.09 18.91
N PHE A 64 1.17 7.02 19.03
CA PHE A 64 2.23 6.66 18.10
C PHE A 64 2.18 5.14 17.90
N PHE A 65 1.82 4.73 16.69
CA PHE A 65 1.79 3.33 16.30
C PHE A 65 2.77 3.05 15.17
N VAL A 66 3.26 1.82 15.14
CA VAL A 66 4.10 1.27 14.07
C VAL A 66 3.46 -0.01 13.53
N PHE A 67 3.60 -0.31 12.24
CA PHE A 67 2.81 -1.35 11.55
C PHE A 67 3.68 -2.42 10.88
N SER A 68 4.61 -2.00 10.03
CA SER A 68 5.50 -2.88 9.26
C SER A 68 6.85 -2.21 9.05
N ALA A 69 7.90 -3.00 8.82
CA ALA A 69 9.26 -2.52 8.66
C ALA A 69 9.93 -3.16 7.44
N PHE A 70 10.62 -2.34 6.64
CA PHE A 70 11.27 -2.75 5.40
C PHE A 70 12.71 -2.27 5.40
N TYR A 71 13.64 -3.15 5.02
CA TYR A 71 15.00 -2.74 4.71
C TYR A 71 15.04 -2.15 3.30
N ASP A 72 15.38 -0.87 3.22
CA ASP A 72 15.47 -0.09 1.99
C ASP A 72 16.92 0.33 1.79
N ARG A 73 17.47 0.06 0.60
CA ARG A 73 18.87 0.35 0.25
C ARG A 73 19.01 1.14 -1.04
N ARG A 74 17.91 1.69 -1.58
CA ARG A 74 17.88 2.35 -2.89
C ARG A 74 18.57 3.71 -2.89
N GLU A 75 18.45 4.46 -1.79
CA GLU A 75 19.13 5.76 -1.61
C GLU A 75 20.17 5.65 -0.49
N ALA A 76 19.71 5.31 0.71
CA ALA A 76 20.55 5.05 1.88
C ALA A 76 20.12 3.73 2.51
N ARG A 77 21.05 3.05 3.19
CA ARG A 77 20.75 1.84 3.95
C ARG A 77 19.93 2.22 5.18
N THR A 78 18.63 1.93 5.14
CA THR A 78 17.71 2.31 6.21
C THR A 78 16.71 1.19 6.47
N VAL A 79 16.28 1.03 7.72
CA VAL A 79 15.01 0.37 8.02
C VAL A 79 13.95 1.45 7.99
N ARG A 80 12.98 1.29 7.09
CA ARG A 80 11.83 2.18 6.92
C ARG A 80 10.61 1.51 7.54
N ILE A 81 10.03 2.17 8.53
CA ILE A 81 8.89 1.66 9.27
C ILE A 81 7.65 2.47 8.91
N ILE A 82 6.56 1.79 8.55
CA ILE A 82 5.24 2.40 8.40
C ILE A 82 4.67 2.67 9.78
N ALA A 83 4.26 3.92 10.02
CA ALA A 83 3.80 4.40 11.30
C ALA A 83 2.61 5.36 11.18
N ALA A 84 1.95 5.63 12.30
CA ALA A 84 0.96 6.68 12.44
C ALA A 84 1.23 7.45 13.73
N THR A 85 1.39 8.77 13.64
CA THR A 85 1.74 9.63 14.79
C THR A 85 1.25 11.06 14.58
N LYS A 86 1.51 11.94 15.55
CA LYS A 86 1.08 13.34 15.50
C LYS A 86 1.67 14.05 14.28
N THR A 87 0.82 14.77 13.54
CA THR A 87 1.20 15.44 12.28
C THR A 87 2.26 16.53 12.49
N ARG A 88 2.11 17.32 13.56
CA ARG A 88 3.03 18.43 13.88
C ARG A 88 3.73 18.16 15.21
N GLY A 89 5.06 18.23 15.19
CA GLY A 89 5.89 17.95 16.35
C GLY A 89 5.71 16.52 16.90
N PRO A 90 5.90 15.47 16.06
CA PRO A 90 5.87 14.09 16.55
C PRO A 90 6.95 13.87 17.61
N ASP A 91 6.71 12.91 18.50
CA ASP A 91 7.70 12.51 19.49
C ASP A 91 9.00 12.02 18.82
N ARG A 92 10.14 12.40 19.41
CA ARG A 92 11.44 11.85 19.01
C ARG A 92 11.51 10.41 19.51
N VAL A 93 12.00 9.52 18.66
CA VAL A 93 12.09 8.09 18.96
C VAL A 93 13.43 7.53 18.50
N TRP A 94 13.76 6.34 19.00
CA TRP A 94 14.95 5.58 18.70
C TRP A 94 14.55 4.23 18.13
N CYS A 95 15.34 3.72 17.18
CA CYS A 95 15.18 2.38 16.67
C CYS A 95 16.20 1.46 17.32
N ARG A 96 15.73 0.38 17.92
CA ARG A 96 16.55 -0.72 18.40
C ARG A 96 16.55 -1.81 17.34
N LEU A 97 17.65 -1.92 16.62
CA LEU A 97 17.83 -2.87 15.51
C LEU A 97 18.34 -4.18 16.09
N TRP A 98 17.57 -5.25 15.98
CA TRP A 98 17.86 -6.56 16.57
C TRP A 98 18.53 -7.49 15.57
N TYR A 99 19.55 -8.17 16.03
CA TYR A 99 20.33 -9.13 15.25
C TYR A 99 20.37 -10.47 15.97
N ASN A 100 20.22 -11.55 15.20
CA ASN A 100 20.53 -12.88 15.69
C ASN A 100 22.05 -12.93 15.89
N GLY A 101 22.52 -13.38 17.05
CA GLY A 101 23.95 -13.50 17.29
C GLY A 101 24.55 -14.46 16.26
N SER A 102 25.70 -14.08 15.69
CA SER A 102 26.58 -15.02 15.00
C SER A 102 27.65 -15.48 15.98
N ALA A 103 28.02 -16.76 15.95
CA ALA A 103 29.24 -17.25 16.60
C ALA A 103 30.50 -16.55 16.03
N SER A 104 30.39 -15.90 14.86
CA SER A 104 31.33 -14.95 14.30
C SER A 104 30.72 -13.55 14.27
N GLY A 105 30.77 -12.84 15.40
CA GLY A 105 30.53 -11.39 15.40
C GLY A 105 31.58 -10.65 14.56
N PRO A 106 31.44 -9.33 14.32
CA PRO A 106 32.53 -8.51 13.82
C PRO A 106 33.57 -8.29 14.95
N GLY A 107 34.19 -9.37 15.40
CA GLY A 107 35.43 -9.34 16.17
C GLY A 107 36.63 -9.28 15.22
N PRO A 108 37.83 -8.87 15.68
CA PRO A 108 39.02 -8.91 14.84
C PRO A 108 39.16 -10.31 14.24
N ALA A 109 39.40 -10.35 12.91
CA ALA A 109 39.74 -11.59 12.24
C ALA A 109 40.92 -12.24 13.00
N HIS A 110 40.86 -13.57 13.13
CA HIS A 110 41.74 -14.45 13.92
C HIS A 110 41.21 -14.84 15.31
N ALA A 111 40.23 -15.75 15.33
CA ALA A 111 40.11 -16.75 16.39
C ALA A 111 39.66 -18.08 15.79
N ASN A 112 40.44 -19.13 16.05
CA ASN A 112 40.27 -20.47 15.48
C ASN A 112 38.90 -21.08 15.82
N ALA A 113 38.31 -21.72 14.82
CA ALA A 113 37.05 -22.44 14.91
C ALA A 113 37.25 -23.81 15.59
N SER A 114 37.06 -23.88 16.91
CA SER A 114 36.88 -25.15 17.61
C SER A 114 36.20 -24.95 18.97
N THR A 115 34.89 -24.69 18.96
CA THR A 115 33.90 -25.01 20.03
C THR A 115 32.55 -24.44 19.60
N ALA A 116 31.76 -25.24 18.87
CA ALA A 116 30.40 -24.88 18.49
C ALA A 116 29.40 -25.54 19.45
N SER A 117 28.87 -24.78 20.42
CA SER A 117 27.64 -25.19 21.16
C SER A 117 26.87 -24.09 21.91
N SER A 118 27.26 -22.81 21.89
CA SER A 118 26.39 -21.74 22.44
C SER A 118 25.72 -20.96 21.30
N ALA A 119 24.39 -21.08 21.17
CA ALA A 119 23.61 -20.20 20.31
C ALA A 119 23.91 -18.74 20.69
N ALA A 120 24.52 -17.98 19.77
CA ALA A 120 24.99 -16.64 20.06
C ALA A 120 23.79 -15.75 20.45
N LYS A 121 23.93 -15.06 21.60
CA LYS A 121 22.87 -14.26 22.20
C LYS A 121 22.46 -13.13 21.23
N PRO A 122 21.15 -12.87 21.04
CA PRO A 122 20.71 -11.75 20.22
C PRO A 122 21.24 -10.44 20.82
N TYR A 123 21.67 -9.53 19.94
CA TYR A 123 22.17 -8.21 20.32
C TYR A 123 21.38 -7.12 19.60
N SER A 124 21.44 -5.89 20.13
CA SER A 124 20.85 -4.73 19.49
C SER A 124 21.91 -3.68 19.13
N VAL A 125 21.59 -2.89 18.12
CA VAL A 125 22.22 -1.61 17.83
C VAL A 125 21.14 -0.55 17.84
N THR A 126 21.31 0.48 18.68
CA THR A 126 20.33 1.55 18.79
C THR A 126 20.77 2.80 18.04
N VAL A 127 19.86 3.33 17.21
CA VAL A 127 20.08 4.53 16.38
C VAL A 127 18.94 5.53 16.58
N ALA A 128 19.27 6.83 16.53
CA ALA A 128 18.25 7.88 16.50
C ALA A 128 17.39 7.74 15.23
N ALA A 129 16.07 7.84 15.38
CA ALA A 129 15.16 7.73 14.25
C ALA A 129 14.80 9.11 13.69
N LYS A 130 14.63 9.19 12.36
CA LYS A 130 13.99 10.34 11.71
C LYS A 130 12.53 10.02 11.44
N VAL A 131 11.61 10.76 12.04
CA VAL A 131 10.17 10.65 11.77
C VAL A 131 9.81 11.61 10.64
N LYS A 132 9.42 11.07 9.47
CA LYS A 132 8.96 11.82 8.29
C LYS A 132 7.46 11.61 8.14
N VAL A 133 6.66 12.64 8.39
CA VAL A 133 5.21 12.61 8.15
C VAL A 133 4.95 12.55 6.64
N ILE A 134 4.00 11.72 6.22
CA ILE A 134 3.57 11.60 4.82
C ILE A 134 2.87 12.90 4.40
N ARG A 135 3.17 13.38 3.19
CA ARG A 135 2.76 14.71 2.69
C ARG A 135 1.24 14.88 2.64
N GLU A 136 0.52 13.85 2.24
CA GLU A 136 -0.93 13.87 2.13
C GLU A 136 -1.60 13.64 3.49
N ASN A 137 -1.60 14.67 4.34
CA ASN A 137 -2.09 14.57 5.73
C ASN A 137 -3.33 15.41 6.04
N TRP A 138 -3.72 16.32 5.14
CA TRP A 138 -4.89 17.19 5.32
C TRP A 138 -4.84 18.04 6.61
N ASN A 139 -3.65 18.25 7.16
CA ASN A 139 -3.43 18.96 8.42
C ASN A 139 -4.25 18.41 9.61
N LEU A 140 -4.63 17.13 9.57
CA LEU A 140 -5.32 16.46 10.67
C LEU A 140 -4.40 16.31 11.89
N LYS A 141 -4.97 15.93 13.04
CA LYS A 141 -4.22 15.76 14.29
C LYS A 141 -3.12 14.70 14.17
N TYR A 142 -3.42 13.60 13.51
CA TYR A 142 -2.50 12.49 13.26
C TYR A 142 -2.38 12.20 11.76
N SER A 143 -1.26 11.62 11.39
CA SER A 143 -0.90 11.28 10.02
C SER A 143 -0.15 9.97 9.95
N ALA A 144 -0.21 9.33 8.80
CA ALA A 144 0.77 8.33 8.44
C ALA A 144 2.18 8.95 8.37
N ALA A 145 3.19 8.17 8.73
CA ALA A 145 4.58 8.59 8.78
C ALA A 145 5.51 7.43 8.45
N PHE A 146 6.72 7.78 8.01
CA PHE A 146 7.86 6.88 8.03
C PHE A 146 8.69 7.14 9.29
N VAL A 147 9.04 6.08 10.02
CA VAL A 147 10.15 6.10 10.97
C VAL A 147 11.37 5.52 10.26
N LEU A 148 12.39 6.35 10.07
CA LEU A 148 13.59 6.02 9.30
C LEU A 148 14.76 5.78 10.26
N CYS A 149 15.27 4.56 10.24
CA CYS A 149 16.38 4.10 11.07
C CYS A 149 17.59 3.87 10.16
N ALA A 150 18.55 4.80 10.14
CA ALA A 150 19.74 4.68 9.29
C ALA A 150 20.66 3.55 9.80
N LEU A 151 21.21 2.76 8.87
CA LEU A 151 22.14 1.67 9.18
C LEU A 151 23.58 2.08 8.87
N GLY A 152 24.49 1.73 9.78
CA GLY A 152 25.92 1.88 9.56
C GLY A 152 26.43 0.98 8.42
N LYS A 153 27.49 1.42 7.72
CA LYS A 153 28.04 0.74 6.53
C LYS A 153 28.40 -0.74 6.76
N LYS A 154 28.77 -1.12 7.98
CA LYS A 154 29.22 -2.49 8.34
C LYS A 154 28.12 -3.40 8.88
N LEU A 155 26.93 -2.87 9.16
CA LEU A 155 25.83 -3.68 9.72
C LEU A 155 25.10 -4.42 8.60
N ALA A 156 24.64 -5.63 8.86
CA ALA A 156 23.69 -6.31 7.99
C ALA A 156 22.27 -5.73 8.16
N ALA A 157 21.31 -6.17 7.34
CA ALA A 157 19.91 -5.93 7.63
C ALA A 157 19.53 -6.65 8.93
N PRO A 158 18.91 -5.96 9.92
CA PRO A 158 18.47 -6.59 11.17
C PRO A 158 17.32 -7.57 10.89
N SER A 159 17.12 -8.54 11.78
CA SER A 159 15.99 -9.47 11.72
C SER A 159 14.69 -8.82 12.22
N ALA A 160 14.80 -7.93 13.20
CA ALA A 160 13.66 -7.21 13.76
C ALA A 160 14.05 -5.79 14.19
N VAL A 161 13.05 -4.94 14.41
CA VAL A 161 13.23 -3.59 14.94
C VAL A 161 12.18 -3.28 15.99
N SER A 162 12.59 -2.59 17.04
CA SER A 162 11.67 -1.93 17.98
C SER A 162 11.83 -0.42 17.93
N VAL A 163 10.74 0.31 18.12
CA VAL A 163 10.74 1.77 18.25
C VAL A 163 10.43 2.13 19.70
N VAL A 164 11.28 2.96 20.30
CA VAL A 164 11.14 3.42 21.69
C VAL A 164 11.26 4.95 21.77
N SER A 165 10.45 5.58 22.62
CA SER A 165 10.55 7.02 22.92
C SER A 165 11.70 7.33 23.89
N TRP A 166 11.99 6.40 24.81
CA TRP A 166 13.04 6.51 25.81
C TRP A 166 13.87 5.22 25.85
N LEU A 167 15.20 5.36 25.79
CA LEU A 167 16.13 4.22 25.68
C LEU A 167 16.03 3.21 26.84
N ARG A 168 15.71 3.70 28.04
CA ARG A 168 15.61 2.86 29.25
C ARG A 168 14.28 2.11 29.38
N LEU A 169 13.28 2.44 28.56
CA LEU A 169 12.01 1.72 28.58
C LEU A 169 12.16 0.39 27.80
N PRO A 170 11.67 -0.72 28.36
CA PRO A 170 11.51 -1.95 27.60
C PRO A 170 10.63 -1.71 26.36
N PRO A 171 11.00 -2.21 25.17
CA PRO A 171 10.17 -2.06 24.00
C PRO A 171 8.81 -2.75 24.15
N ALA A 172 7.75 -2.07 23.74
CA ALA A 172 6.39 -2.61 23.69
C ALA A 172 5.98 -3.10 22.28
N ASN A 173 6.89 -3.01 21.32
CA ASN A 173 6.70 -3.44 19.94
C ASN A 173 7.95 -4.17 19.43
N LEU A 174 7.72 -5.11 18.52
CA LEU A 174 8.77 -5.81 17.80
C LEU A 174 8.27 -6.10 16.38
N LEU A 175 8.87 -5.45 15.40
CA LEU A 175 8.52 -5.58 14.00
C LEU A 175 9.52 -6.50 13.30
N VAL A 176 9.02 -7.45 12.52
CA VAL A 176 9.87 -8.18 11.56
C VAL A 176 10.35 -7.17 10.51
N VAL A 177 11.65 -7.19 10.20
CA VAL A 177 12.22 -6.36 9.14
C VAL A 177 12.24 -7.16 7.85
N ARG A 178 11.41 -6.76 6.88
CA ARG A 178 11.32 -7.40 5.57
C ARG A 178 12.48 -6.95 4.69
N ASN A 179 13.16 -7.91 4.07
CA ASN A 179 14.23 -7.67 3.12
C ASN A 179 13.84 -8.28 1.77
N THR A 180 12.91 -7.61 1.07
CA THR A 180 12.30 -8.12 -0.16
C THR A 180 13.30 -8.34 -1.30
N ASP A 181 14.42 -7.61 -1.27
CA ASP A 181 15.59 -7.84 -2.10
C ASP A 181 16.20 -9.24 -1.95
N ALA A 182 16.35 -9.71 -0.70
CA ALA A 182 16.92 -11.02 -0.40
C ALA A 182 15.91 -12.13 -0.71
N ASP A 183 14.62 -11.87 -0.50
CA ASP A 183 13.55 -12.81 -0.86
C ASP A 183 13.58 -13.11 -2.37
N LEU A 184 13.82 -12.09 -3.21
CA LEU A 184 13.96 -12.26 -4.66
C LEU A 184 15.20 -13.09 -5.02
N ALA A 185 16.35 -12.83 -4.39
CA ALA A 185 17.57 -13.61 -4.60
C ALA A 185 17.39 -15.08 -4.20
N ALA A 186 16.72 -15.36 -3.08
CA ALA A 186 16.42 -16.70 -2.62
C ALA A 186 15.49 -17.44 -3.60
N ARG A 187 14.43 -16.77 -4.11
CA ARG A 187 13.53 -17.34 -5.11
C ARG A 187 14.26 -17.74 -6.40
N ASN A 188 15.18 -16.90 -6.86
CA ASN A 188 15.97 -17.20 -8.07
C ASN A 188 17.00 -18.33 -7.86
N LEU A 189 17.48 -18.56 -6.64
CA LEU A 189 18.31 -19.72 -6.33
C LEU A 189 17.50 -21.03 -6.30
N THR A 190 16.23 -20.96 -5.92
CA THR A 190 15.31 -22.13 -5.92
C THR A 190 14.70 -22.42 -7.29
N ALA A 191 14.64 -21.43 -8.17
CA ALA A 191 14.27 -21.61 -9.57
C ALA A 191 15.49 -22.15 -10.35
N GLY A 192 15.68 -23.46 -10.33
CA GLY A 192 16.72 -24.14 -11.14
C GLY A 192 16.62 -23.78 -12.63
N PRO A 193 17.68 -24.00 -13.42
CA PRO A 193 17.72 -23.59 -14.82
C PRO A 193 16.58 -24.25 -15.59
N LEU A 194 15.62 -23.44 -16.07
CA LEU A 194 14.71 -23.87 -17.12
C LEU A 194 15.57 -24.11 -18.36
N GLY A 195 15.62 -25.37 -18.80
CA GLY A 195 16.42 -25.84 -19.92
C GLY A 195 16.19 -24.97 -21.16
N GLY A 196 17.23 -24.26 -21.54
CA GLY A 196 17.32 -23.46 -22.75
C GLY A 196 18.73 -22.90 -22.81
N ASP A 197 19.54 -23.38 -23.75
CA ASP A 197 20.89 -22.89 -23.93
C ASP A 197 20.88 -21.36 -24.11
N PRO A 198 21.75 -20.61 -23.40
CA PRO A 198 21.86 -19.19 -23.61
C PRO A 198 22.34 -18.91 -25.04
N PRO A 199 21.78 -17.92 -25.75
CA PRO A 199 22.27 -17.53 -27.07
C PRO A 199 23.74 -17.06 -26.96
N PRO A 200 24.58 -17.33 -27.99
CA PRO A 200 25.99 -17.03 -27.94
C PRO A 200 26.22 -15.53 -27.77
N GLN A 201 26.90 -15.14 -26.68
CA GLN A 201 27.30 -13.75 -26.46
C GLN A 201 28.51 -13.42 -27.36
N PRO A 202 28.55 -12.24 -28.00
CA PRO A 202 29.74 -11.77 -28.71
C PRO A 202 30.87 -11.43 -27.73
N ALA A 203 32.10 -11.71 -28.15
CA ALA A 203 33.31 -11.57 -27.35
C ALA A 203 33.53 -10.12 -26.83
N PRO A 204 34.06 -9.94 -25.60
CA PRO A 204 34.28 -8.62 -25.03
C PRO A 204 35.42 -7.87 -25.71
N ASN A 205 35.16 -6.60 -26.01
CA ASN A 205 36.08 -5.66 -26.64
C ASN A 205 37.11 -5.14 -25.61
N PRO A 206 38.43 -5.34 -25.80
CA PRO A 206 39.43 -5.00 -24.79
C PRO A 206 39.89 -3.55 -24.99
N LYS A 207 39.14 -2.57 -24.46
CA LYS A 207 39.60 -1.19 -24.20
C LYS A 207 38.54 -0.37 -23.46
N ALA A 208 38.50 -0.50 -22.14
CA ALA A 208 37.95 0.54 -21.26
C ALA A 208 38.62 0.44 -19.88
N SER A 209 39.43 1.44 -19.55
CA SER A 209 40.18 1.57 -18.32
C SER A 209 39.27 1.83 -17.11
N ALA A 210 39.55 1.14 -16.01
CA ALA A 210 38.86 1.26 -14.73
C ALA A 210 39.20 2.58 -14.02
N ALA A 211 38.17 3.32 -13.60
CA ALA A 211 38.29 4.38 -12.58
C ALA A 211 37.04 4.35 -11.67
N ASN A 212 37.31 4.12 -10.38
CA ASN A 212 36.46 4.25 -9.19
C ASN A 212 35.01 4.74 -9.40
N ALA A 213 34.12 3.79 -9.63
CA ALA A 213 32.71 3.88 -9.24
C ALA A 213 32.40 2.67 -8.36
N ALA A 214 31.64 2.88 -7.29
CA ALA A 214 31.01 1.76 -6.57
C ALA A 214 30.29 0.87 -7.61
N PRO A 215 30.33 -0.46 -7.45
CA PRO A 215 29.82 -1.34 -8.50
C PRO A 215 28.35 -0.97 -8.76
N PRO A 216 27.96 -0.77 -10.04
CA PRO A 216 26.55 -0.69 -10.37
C PRO A 216 25.91 -1.99 -9.89
N VAL A 217 24.63 -1.94 -9.54
CA VAL A 217 23.85 -3.11 -9.15
C VAL A 217 23.80 -4.09 -10.35
N SER A 218 24.87 -4.85 -10.56
CA SER A 218 25.06 -5.76 -11.69
C SER A 218 25.03 -7.19 -11.19
N SER A 219 23.84 -7.58 -10.70
CA SER A 219 23.26 -8.92 -10.79
C SER A 219 21.86 -8.84 -10.18
N VAL A 220 21.00 -7.96 -10.71
CA VAL A 220 19.61 -7.88 -10.27
C VAL A 220 18.91 -9.14 -10.75
N ALA A 221 18.66 -10.04 -9.82
CA ALA A 221 17.63 -11.06 -9.93
C ALA A 221 16.40 -10.46 -10.66
N HIS A 222 15.95 -11.08 -11.75
CA HIS A 222 14.88 -10.52 -12.57
C HIS A 222 13.59 -10.45 -11.74
N VAL A 223 13.10 -9.24 -11.45
CA VAL A 223 11.78 -9.04 -10.84
C VAL A 223 10.75 -9.62 -11.80
N PRO A 224 9.82 -10.50 -11.36
CA PRO A 224 8.83 -11.07 -12.25
C PRO A 224 8.01 -9.98 -12.95
N ASP A 225 7.77 -10.12 -14.25
CA ASP A 225 6.93 -9.22 -15.05
C ASP A 225 5.45 -9.43 -14.73
N THR A 226 5.09 -9.12 -13.47
CA THR A 226 3.78 -9.33 -12.87
C THR A 226 3.30 -8.05 -12.19
N ILE A 227 1.99 -7.97 -11.97
CA ILE A 227 1.29 -6.83 -11.42
C ILE A 227 0.60 -7.22 -10.12
N ALA A 228 0.77 -6.38 -9.10
CA ALA A 228 -0.05 -6.40 -7.89
C ALA A 228 -1.02 -5.21 -7.83
N VAL A 229 -2.05 -5.31 -7.01
CA VAL A 229 -2.98 -4.22 -6.69
C VAL A 229 -2.96 -3.93 -5.19
N CYS A 230 -2.94 -2.64 -4.86
CA CYS A 230 -3.14 -2.10 -3.53
C CYS A 230 -4.49 -1.41 -3.46
N VAL A 231 -5.29 -1.76 -2.46
CA VAL A 231 -6.57 -1.10 -2.17
C VAL A 231 -6.48 -0.45 -0.80
N LYS A 232 -7.14 0.70 -0.63
CA LYS A 232 -7.30 1.35 0.68
C LYS A 232 -8.01 0.43 1.70
N PRO A 233 -7.99 0.77 3.00
CA PRO A 233 -8.68 -0.01 4.02
C PRO A 233 -10.16 -0.23 3.75
N LEU A 234 -10.59 -1.50 3.86
CA LEU A 234 -11.97 -1.92 3.74
C LEU A 234 -12.67 -1.66 5.07
N HIS A 235 -13.70 -0.82 5.04
CA HIS A 235 -14.38 -0.27 6.20
C HIS A 235 -15.91 -0.26 6.02
N PHE A 236 -16.64 0.27 7.01
CA PHE A 236 -18.10 0.32 7.05
C PHE A 236 -18.80 -1.04 6.91
N ASN A 237 -18.21 -2.11 7.45
CA ASN A 237 -18.75 -3.48 7.36
C ASN A 237 -19.00 -3.89 5.90
N TYR A 238 -18.10 -3.53 4.99
CA TYR A 238 -18.25 -3.78 3.56
C TYR A 238 -18.56 -5.26 3.28
N ASN A 239 -19.71 -5.53 2.67
CA ASN A 239 -20.23 -6.89 2.45
C ASN A 239 -20.78 -7.13 1.03
N GLN A 240 -20.35 -6.35 0.04
CA GLN A 240 -20.81 -6.50 -1.35
C GLN A 240 -20.01 -7.60 -2.08
N ALA A 241 -20.41 -8.86 -1.90
CA ALA A 241 -19.70 -10.01 -2.42
C ALA A 241 -19.60 -10.04 -3.96
N LEU A 242 -20.67 -9.68 -4.68
CA LEU A 242 -20.65 -9.64 -6.14
C LEU A 242 -19.67 -8.60 -6.67
N HIS A 243 -19.67 -7.39 -6.11
CA HIS A 243 -18.72 -6.33 -6.50
C HIS A 243 -17.28 -6.71 -6.15
N MET A 244 -17.04 -7.38 -5.02
CA MET A 244 -15.70 -7.89 -4.68
C MET A 244 -15.24 -8.95 -5.69
N LEU A 245 -16.11 -9.87 -6.10
CA LEU A 245 -15.79 -10.86 -7.13
C LEU A 245 -15.52 -10.21 -8.48
N GLU A 246 -16.34 -9.24 -8.90
CA GLU A 246 -16.11 -8.48 -10.12
C GLU A 246 -14.74 -7.77 -10.09
N PHE A 247 -14.43 -7.08 -8.99
CA PHE A 247 -13.16 -6.38 -8.81
C PHE A 247 -11.96 -7.32 -8.95
N LEU A 248 -11.97 -8.45 -8.24
CA LEU A 248 -10.89 -9.44 -8.27
C LEU A 248 -10.77 -10.09 -9.65
N GLU A 249 -11.87 -10.51 -10.24
CA GLU A 249 -11.87 -11.25 -11.51
C GLU A 249 -11.54 -10.36 -12.71
N LEU A 250 -12.07 -9.14 -12.78
CA LEU A 250 -11.74 -8.22 -13.88
C LEU A 250 -10.28 -7.77 -13.81
N ASN A 251 -9.77 -7.42 -12.63
CA ASN A 251 -8.35 -7.10 -12.49
C ASN A 251 -7.46 -8.32 -12.81
N THR A 252 -7.88 -9.54 -12.47
CA THR A 252 -7.16 -10.76 -12.86
C THR A 252 -7.14 -10.93 -14.39
N ILE A 253 -8.26 -10.69 -15.08
CA ILE A 253 -8.32 -10.68 -16.56
C ILE A 253 -7.38 -9.62 -17.14
N LEU A 254 -7.29 -8.44 -16.51
CA LEU A 254 -6.39 -7.35 -16.89
C LEU A 254 -4.90 -7.65 -16.61
N GLY A 255 -4.58 -8.82 -16.06
CA GLY A 255 -3.20 -9.27 -15.84
C GLY A 255 -2.66 -8.98 -14.44
N VAL A 256 -3.51 -8.77 -13.43
CA VAL A 256 -3.12 -8.69 -12.02
C VAL A 256 -2.99 -10.10 -11.42
N GLN A 257 -1.92 -10.36 -10.69
CA GLN A 257 -1.66 -11.66 -10.03
C GLN A 257 -1.95 -11.65 -8.53
N HIS A 258 -1.89 -10.48 -7.88
CA HIS A 258 -2.02 -10.42 -6.43
C HIS A 258 -2.67 -9.13 -5.93
N PHE A 259 -3.40 -9.22 -4.83
CA PHE A 259 -4.07 -8.11 -4.19
C PHE A 259 -3.64 -8.03 -2.72
N THR A 260 -3.20 -6.85 -2.28
CA THR A 260 -3.04 -6.55 -0.86
C THR A 260 -4.20 -5.70 -0.39
N LEU A 261 -4.96 -6.24 0.56
CA LEU A 261 -6.16 -5.63 1.14
C LEU A 261 -5.97 -5.45 2.65
N TYR A 262 -6.71 -4.52 3.23
CA TYR A 262 -6.62 -4.18 4.64
C TYR A 262 -8.01 -4.25 5.28
N ASN A 263 -8.19 -5.15 6.25
CA ASN A 263 -9.46 -5.35 6.94
C ASN A 263 -9.58 -4.39 8.14
N HIS A 264 -10.28 -3.27 7.97
CA HIS A 264 -10.72 -2.45 9.09
C HIS A 264 -12.04 -2.99 9.64
N THR A 265 -13.07 -3.04 8.79
CA THR A 265 -14.36 -3.69 9.06
C THR A 265 -14.95 -4.30 7.79
N LEU A 266 -15.08 -5.63 7.78
CA LEU A 266 -15.68 -6.42 6.69
C LEU A 266 -16.92 -7.17 7.16
N GLY A 267 -17.89 -7.35 6.27
CA GLY A 267 -19.02 -8.24 6.50
C GLY A 267 -18.68 -9.72 6.26
N ALA A 268 -19.59 -10.61 6.67
CA ALA A 268 -19.36 -12.05 6.70
C ALA A 268 -19.16 -12.68 5.30
N GLN A 269 -19.93 -12.24 4.30
CA GLN A 269 -19.88 -12.80 2.95
C GLN A 269 -18.57 -12.43 2.26
N VAL A 270 -18.19 -11.15 2.28
CA VAL A 270 -16.90 -10.71 1.71
C VAL A 270 -15.73 -11.33 2.47
N SER A 271 -15.80 -11.42 3.80
CA SER A 271 -14.78 -12.12 4.59
C SER A 271 -14.61 -13.58 4.16
N CYS A 272 -15.72 -14.29 3.90
CA CYS A 272 -15.69 -15.66 3.42
C CYS A 272 -15.11 -15.77 2.00
N VAL A 273 -15.53 -14.90 1.07
CA VAL A 273 -14.98 -14.83 -0.29
C VAL A 273 -13.47 -14.61 -0.24
N LEU A 274 -13.00 -13.62 0.52
CA LEU A 274 -11.57 -13.30 0.61
C LEU A 274 -10.74 -14.44 1.23
N ARG A 275 -11.28 -15.21 2.20
CA ARG A 275 -10.59 -16.39 2.73
C ARG A 275 -10.27 -17.42 1.64
N ASP A 276 -11.17 -17.62 0.67
CA ASP A 276 -10.89 -18.52 -0.45
C ASP A 276 -9.78 -17.98 -1.36
N TYR A 277 -9.78 -16.67 -1.68
CA TYR A 277 -8.70 -16.06 -2.47
C TYR A 277 -7.36 -16.00 -1.73
N MET A 278 -7.37 -15.89 -0.41
CA MET A 278 -6.18 -16.03 0.43
C MET A 278 -5.62 -17.45 0.34
N ALA A 279 -6.47 -18.48 0.45
CA ALA A 279 -6.05 -19.88 0.31
C ALA A 279 -5.47 -20.19 -1.08
N ARG A 280 -5.87 -19.44 -2.11
CA ARG A 280 -5.32 -19.52 -3.47
C ARG A 280 -4.04 -18.70 -3.69
N GLY A 281 -3.57 -17.94 -2.70
CA GLY A 281 -2.40 -17.07 -2.82
C GLY A 281 -2.63 -15.79 -3.64
N VAL A 282 -3.88 -15.48 -3.99
CA VAL A 282 -4.24 -14.32 -4.82
C VAL A 282 -4.43 -13.06 -3.96
N VAL A 283 -4.85 -13.21 -2.70
CA VAL A 283 -5.09 -12.10 -1.78
C VAL A 283 -4.21 -12.22 -0.53
N THR A 284 -3.55 -11.13 -0.15
CA THR A 284 -3.08 -10.89 1.22
C THR A 284 -4.07 -9.97 1.92
N LEU A 285 -4.67 -10.41 3.02
CA LEU A 285 -5.57 -9.60 3.85
C LEU A 285 -4.92 -9.29 5.19
N LEU A 286 -4.60 -8.01 5.44
CA LEU A 286 -3.93 -7.56 6.66
C LEU A 286 -4.94 -6.97 7.67
N PRO A 287 -4.79 -7.25 8.99
CA PRO A 287 -5.61 -6.61 10.01
C PRO A 287 -5.32 -5.11 10.10
N TRP A 288 -6.37 -4.28 10.15
CA TRP A 288 -6.26 -2.82 10.10
C TRP A 288 -6.97 -2.10 11.26
N GLN A 289 -6.72 -2.57 12.47
CA GLN A 289 -7.27 -1.99 13.71
C GLN A 289 -6.37 -0.87 14.24
N LEU A 290 -6.42 0.30 13.58
CA LEU A 290 -5.72 1.50 14.05
C LEU A 290 -6.59 2.26 15.06
N ASN A 291 -6.12 2.43 16.29
CA ASN A 291 -6.83 3.19 17.32
C ASN A 291 -6.64 4.72 17.14
N MET A 292 -7.10 5.24 16.01
CA MET A 292 -7.23 6.67 15.69
C MET A 292 -8.57 6.89 15.00
N LEU A 293 -9.36 7.86 15.45
CA LEU A 293 -10.71 8.08 14.90
C LEU A 293 -10.63 8.51 13.42
N SER A 294 -11.17 7.69 12.53
CA SER A 294 -11.21 7.98 11.09
C SER A 294 -11.99 9.28 10.80
N GLN A 295 -11.55 10.02 9.78
CA GLN A 295 -12.07 11.33 9.33
C GLN A 295 -12.06 12.46 10.36
N LYS A 296 -11.70 12.19 11.63
CA LYS A 296 -11.58 13.18 12.71
C LYS A 296 -10.14 13.37 13.14
N GLU A 297 -9.48 12.26 13.48
CA GLU A 297 -8.11 12.22 13.96
C GLU A 297 -7.11 11.91 12.84
N ILE A 298 -7.48 11.03 11.92
CA ILE A 298 -6.67 10.61 10.75
C ILE A 298 -7.57 10.42 9.52
N ARG A 299 -7.04 10.65 8.31
CA ARG A 299 -7.77 10.55 7.05
C ARG A 299 -8.01 9.07 6.69
N THR A 300 -9.27 8.71 6.43
CA THR A 300 -9.74 7.42 5.88
C THR A 300 -8.99 6.23 6.45
N GLU A 301 -9.21 5.97 7.75
CA GLU A 301 -8.67 4.80 8.44
C GLU A 301 -7.12 4.72 8.37
N GLY A 302 -6.43 5.82 8.02
CA GLY A 302 -4.98 5.81 7.78
C GLY A 302 -4.58 5.32 6.40
N LEU A 303 -5.37 5.61 5.34
CA LEU A 303 -5.16 5.10 3.97
C LEU A 303 -3.72 5.25 3.47
N PHE A 304 -3.03 6.34 3.80
CA PHE A 304 -1.67 6.60 3.34
C PHE A 304 -0.64 5.65 3.94
N ALA A 305 -0.88 5.16 5.16
CA ALA A 305 -0.06 4.09 5.74
C ALA A 305 -0.28 2.77 4.98
N ALA A 306 -1.53 2.46 4.60
CA ALA A 306 -1.86 1.26 3.83
C ALA A 306 -1.24 1.30 2.42
N LEU A 307 -1.40 2.41 1.69
CA LEU A 307 -0.83 2.56 0.34
C LEU A 307 0.69 2.39 0.34
N ASN A 308 1.37 2.97 1.34
CA ASN A 308 2.82 2.85 1.44
C ASN A 308 3.26 1.47 1.98
N ASP A 309 2.54 0.85 2.91
CA ASP A 309 2.82 -0.55 3.29
C ASP A 309 2.75 -1.47 2.06
N CYS A 310 1.67 -1.37 1.27
CA CYS A 310 1.49 -2.20 0.08
C CYS A 310 2.59 -1.95 -0.96
N LEU A 311 2.96 -0.69 -1.20
CA LEU A 311 4.06 -0.32 -2.09
C LEU A 311 5.36 -1.04 -1.70
N TYR A 312 5.77 -0.93 -0.43
CA TYR A 312 7.02 -1.53 0.05
C TYR A 312 6.93 -3.05 0.14
N ARG A 313 5.75 -3.60 0.41
CA ARG A 313 5.49 -5.04 0.40
C ARG A 313 5.59 -5.63 -0.99
N SER A 314 5.08 -4.95 -2.03
CA SER A 314 5.15 -5.40 -3.42
C SER A 314 6.52 -5.20 -4.07
N MET A 315 7.37 -4.36 -3.48
CA MET A 315 8.70 -4.06 -4.01
C MET A 315 9.55 -5.32 -4.19
N TYR A 316 10.09 -5.50 -5.40
CA TYR A 316 10.86 -6.67 -5.85
C TYR A 316 10.08 -7.99 -5.90
N GLN A 317 8.80 -8.00 -5.54
CA GLN A 317 7.92 -9.15 -5.71
C GLN A 317 7.12 -9.08 -7.03
N TYR A 318 6.83 -7.86 -7.48
CA TYR A 318 6.06 -7.56 -8.69
C TYR A 318 6.75 -6.42 -9.44
N ALA A 319 6.82 -6.50 -10.78
CA ALA A 319 7.37 -5.43 -11.62
C ALA A 319 6.53 -4.15 -11.52
N TYR A 320 5.21 -4.30 -11.38
CA TYR A 320 4.31 -3.17 -11.22
C TYR A 320 3.32 -3.35 -10.09
N THR A 321 2.81 -2.23 -9.58
CA THR A 321 1.76 -2.20 -8.57
C THR A 321 0.78 -1.08 -8.89
N ALA A 322 -0.50 -1.43 -9.01
CA ALA A 322 -1.58 -0.47 -9.20
C ALA A 322 -2.15 -0.04 -7.85
N LEU A 323 -2.32 1.27 -7.66
CA LEU A 323 -2.98 1.83 -6.47
C LEU A 323 -4.34 2.35 -6.92
N ILE A 324 -5.40 1.61 -6.64
CA ILE A 324 -6.78 1.83 -7.10
C ILE A 324 -7.79 1.54 -5.98
N ASP A 325 -8.99 2.08 -6.09
CA ASP A 325 -10.12 1.80 -5.20
C ASP A 325 -11.02 0.66 -5.74
N LEU A 326 -11.92 0.09 -4.92
CA LEU A 326 -12.74 -1.07 -5.32
C LEU A 326 -13.74 -0.76 -6.44
N ASP A 327 -14.04 0.51 -6.65
CA ASP A 327 -14.93 1.04 -7.68
C ASP A 327 -14.16 1.57 -8.91
N GLU A 328 -12.86 1.26 -9.00
CA GLU A 328 -11.99 1.79 -10.04
C GLU A 328 -11.28 0.70 -10.84
N TYR A 329 -11.22 0.89 -12.15
CA TYR A 329 -10.60 -0.05 -13.10
C TYR A 329 -9.77 0.71 -14.11
N ILE A 330 -8.50 0.32 -14.27
CA ILE A 330 -7.65 0.85 -15.35
C ILE A 330 -7.97 0.03 -16.60
N ILE A 331 -8.65 0.65 -17.58
CA ILE A 331 -9.12 -0.04 -18.77
C ILE A 331 -8.30 0.41 -20.00
N PRO A 332 -7.49 -0.50 -20.60
CA PRO A 332 -6.82 -0.23 -21.86
C PRO A 332 -7.82 -0.07 -23.02
N ARG A 333 -7.55 0.87 -23.92
CA ARG A 333 -8.38 1.12 -25.10
C ARG A 333 -8.17 0.10 -26.20
N ASN A 334 -6.92 -0.31 -26.43
CA ASN A 334 -6.53 -1.12 -27.60
C ASN A 334 -5.80 -2.42 -27.26
N HIS A 335 -5.55 -2.70 -25.97
CA HIS A 335 -4.85 -3.90 -25.49
C HIS A 335 -5.76 -4.71 -24.59
N ASP A 336 -5.48 -6.00 -24.44
CA ASP A 336 -6.30 -6.86 -23.60
C ASP A 336 -5.89 -6.73 -22.13
N THR A 337 -4.60 -6.56 -21.86
CA THR A 337 -4.05 -6.54 -20.49
C THR A 337 -3.19 -5.31 -20.19
N LEU A 338 -2.98 -5.02 -18.89
CA LEU A 338 -2.10 -3.94 -18.43
C LEU A 338 -0.62 -4.20 -18.79
N PRO A 339 -0.07 -5.43 -18.67
CA PRO A 339 1.29 -5.71 -19.14
C PRO A 339 1.47 -5.44 -20.64
N GLU A 340 0.49 -5.83 -21.48
CA GLU A 340 0.52 -5.52 -22.91
C GLU A 340 0.54 -4.01 -23.17
N LEU A 341 -0.31 -3.26 -22.46
CA LEU A 341 -0.35 -1.80 -22.55
C LEU A 341 1.01 -1.18 -22.19
N VAL A 342 1.63 -1.60 -21.08
CA VAL A 342 2.94 -1.07 -20.66
C VAL A 342 4.04 -1.43 -21.65
N LYS A 343 4.07 -2.68 -22.12
CA LYS A 343 5.02 -3.13 -23.14
C LYS A 343 4.87 -2.33 -24.42
N TRP A 344 3.65 -2.12 -24.90
CA TRP A 344 3.36 -1.31 -26.08
C TRP A 344 3.80 0.15 -25.90
N MET A 345 3.50 0.77 -24.75
CA MET A 345 3.95 2.14 -24.46
C MET A 345 5.48 2.27 -24.53
N GLY A 346 6.22 1.25 -24.09
CA GLY A 346 7.69 1.21 -24.19
C GLY A 346 8.22 1.19 -25.62
N THR A 347 7.43 0.78 -26.61
CA THR A 347 7.79 0.85 -28.04
C THR A 347 7.50 2.21 -28.67
N ARG A 348 6.64 3.02 -28.04
CA ARG A 348 6.15 4.30 -28.58
C ARG A 348 6.77 5.50 -27.90
N MET A 349 7.22 5.35 -26.66
CA MET A 349 7.69 6.44 -25.80
C MET A 349 8.96 6.02 -25.05
N ASN A 350 9.80 6.99 -24.70
CA ASN A 350 10.93 6.73 -23.81
C ASN A 350 10.43 6.53 -22.37
N THR A 351 10.42 5.28 -21.91
CA THR A 351 9.96 4.90 -20.57
C THR A 351 11.09 4.60 -19.58
N ARG A 352 12.36 4.88 -19.93
CA ARG A 352 13.52 4.54 -19.08
C ARG A 352 13.44 5.16 -17.68
N GLY A 353 12.95 6.39 -17.57
CA GLY A 353 12.75 7.10 -16.30
C GLY A 353 11.31 7.02 -15.76
N THR A 354 10.45 6.18 -16.32
CA THR A 354 9.05 6.10 -15.89
C THR A 354 8.93 5.27 -14.60
N GLY A 355 8.68 5.98 -13.49
CA GLY A 355 8.35 5.39 -12.19
C GLY A 355 6.87 5.07 -12.04
N SER A 356 6.00 5.84 -12.70
CA SER A 356 4.56 5.56 -12.71
C SER A 356 3.88 5.96 -14.02
N TYR A 357 2.84 5.20 -14.36
CA TYR A 357 1.88 5.47 -15.43
C TYR A 357 0.60 5.98 -14.79
N SER A 358 0.26 7.25 -15.02
CA SER A 358 -0.94 7.88 -14.46
C SER A 358 -2.08 7.88 -15.48
N PHE A 359 -3.26 7.45 -15.03
CA PHE A 359 -4.45 7.34 -15.86
C PHE A 359 -5.45 8.42 -15.46
N GLN A 360 -5.99 9.15 -16.43
CA GLN A 360 -7.01 10.17 -16.18
C GLN A 360 -8.35 9.53 -15.84
N ASN A 361 -9.06 10.15 -14.90
CA ASN A 361 -10.34 9.66 -14.38
C ASN A 361 -11.51 9.96 -15.31
N ALA A 362 -12.32 8.94 -15.56
CA ALA A 362 -13.66 9.01 -16.13
C ALA A 362 -14.69 8.55 -15.09
N PHE A 363 -15.60 9.44 -14.71
CA PHE A 363 -16.72 9.05 -13.86
C PHE A 363 -17.82 8.35 -14.65
N PHE A 364 -18.19 7.16 -14.18
CA PHE A 364 -19.36 6.39 -14.56
C PHE A 364 -20.36 6.48 -13.40
N TYR A 365 -21.26 7.46 -13.46
CA TYR A 365 -22.18 7.69 -12.34
C TYR A 365 -23.26 6.61 -12.28
N LEU A 366 -23.50 6.12 -11.06
CA LEU A 366 -24.48 5.05 -10.85
C LEU A 366 -25.93 5.51 -11.07
N GLN A 367 -26.18 6.83 -11.13
CA GLN A 367 -27.50 7.41 -11.39
C GLN A 367 -27.85 7.53 -12.88
N TRP A 368 -26.91 7.34 -13.80
CA TRP A 368 -27.29 7.18 -15.20
C TRP A 368 -28.01 5.85 -15.42
N GLU A 369 -28.87 5.79 -16.43
CA GLU A 369 -29.53 4.56 -16.85
C GLU A 369 -28.53 3.42 -17.10
N ASP A 370 -28.99 2.21 -16.82
CA ASP A 370 -28.25 0.98 -17.13
C ASP A 370 -28.15 0.78 -18.65
N ASP A 371 -27.18 -0.01 -19.10
CA ASP A 371 -27.00 -0.27 -20.53
C ASP A 371 -28.17 -1.07 -21.10
N ALA A 372 -28.87 -0.49 -22.07
CA ALA A 372 -30.00 -1.13 -22.76
C ALA A 372 -29.64 -2.42 -23.53
N GLY A 373 -28.34 -2.71 -23.74
CA GLY A 373 -27.85 -3.93 -24.36
C GLY A 373 -27.68 -5.12 -23.39
N LEU A 374 -27.94 -4.92 -22.10
CA LEU A 374 -28.09 -6.03 -21.15
C LEU A 374 -29.55 -6.47 -21.14
N GLY A 375 -29.79 -7.74 -21.45
CA GLY A 375 -31.12 -8.32 -21.35
C GLY A 375 -31.51 -8.53 -19.88
N GLU A 376 -32.77 -8.27 -19.55
CA GLU A 376 -33.30 -8.43 -18.18
C GLU A 376 -33.19 -9.86 -17.61
N ALA A 377 -32.93 -10.84 -18.49
CA ALA A 377 -32.86 -12.26 -18.16
C ALA A 377 -31.49 -12.76 -17.67
N ASP A 378 -30.38 -12.01 -17.85
CA ASP A 378 -29.09 -12.35 -17.23
C ASP A 378 -28.81 -11.38 -16.07
N ARG A 379 -29.34 -11.72 -14.90
CA ARG A 379 -29.23 -10.88 -13.70
C ARG A 379 -27.82 -10.89 -13.11
N LEU A 380 -26.98 -11.86 -13.46
CA LEU A 380 -25.57 -11.80 -13.09
C LEU A 380 -24.89 -10.65 -13.84
N GLU A 381 -24.99 -10.63 -15.17
CA GLU A 381 -24.37 -9.57 -15.98
C GLU A 381 -24.93 -8.19 -15.63
N SER A 382 -26.24 -8.12 -15.37
CA SER A 382 -26.88 -6.91 -14.85
C SER A 382 -26.35 -6.52 -13.46
N GLY A 383 -25.91 -7.47 -12.64
CA GLY A 383 -25.28 -7.17 -11.35
C GLY A 383 -23.83 -6.65 -11.44
N LEU A 384 -23.15 -6.86 -12.56
CA LEU A 384 -21.76 -6.43 -12.78
C LEU A 384 -21.70 -4.96 -13.17
N VAL A 385 -21.13 -4.10 -12.32
CA VAL A 385 -21.17 -2.64 -12.50
C VAL A 385 -20.46 -2.20 -13.78
N THR A 386 -19.39 -2.89 -14.16
CA THR A 386 -18.61 -2.58 -15.37
C THR A 386 -19.35 -2.93 -16.66
N LEU A 387 -20.32 -3.83 -16.59
CA LEU A 387 -21.20 -4.17 -17.71
C LEU A 387 -22.49 -3.35 -17.69
N ARG A 388 -23.04 -3.11 -16.49
CA ARG A 388 -24.29 -2.39 -16.28
C ARG A 388 -24.16 -0.90 -16.55
N LYS A 389 -23.10 -0.25 -16.09
CA LYS A 389 -22.92 1.20 -16.19
C LYS A 389 -21.92 1.54 -17.29
N THR A 390 -22.40 1.76 -18.51
CA THR A 390 -21.54 2.07 -19.66
C THR A 390 -21.47 3.55 -20.01
N ARG A 391 -22.26 4.39 -19.34
CA ARG A 391 -22.24 5.84 -19.56
C ARG A 391 -21.22 6.50 -18.63
N ARG A 392 -20.38 7.36 -19.20
CA ARG A 392 -19.43 8.20 -18.45
C ARG A 392 -19.53 9.67 -18.77
N ARG A 393 -18.96 10.52 -17.92
CA ARG A 393 -18.75 11.94 -18.26
C ARG A 393 -17.90 12.04 -19.53
N LEU A 394 -18.28 12.96 -20.41
CA LEU A 394 -17.57 13.20 -21.67
C LEU A 394 -16.15 13.69 -21.39
N LYS A 395 -16.01 14.69 -20.53
CA LYS A 395 -14.73 15.29 -20.14
C LYS A 395 -14.08 14.48 -19.02
N LEU A 396 -12.83 14.09 -19.24
CA LEU A 396 -11.99 13.44 -18.24
C LEU A 396 -11.48 14.47 -17.22
N HIS A 397 -11.21 14.01 -16.00
CA HIS A 397 -10.54 14.86 -15.02
C HIS A 397 -9.10 15.17 -15.46
N PRO A 398 -8.60 16.38 -15.16
CA PRO A 398 -7.20 16.71 -15.38
C PRO A 398 -6.27 15.72 -14.68
N HIS A 399 -5.10 15.46 -15.29
CA HIS A 399 -4.05 14.63 -14.69
C HIS A 399 -3.75 15.07 -13.24
N LYS A 400 -3.56 14.08 -12.36
CA LYS A 400 -3.38 14.21 -10.89
C LYS A 400 -4.65 14.59 -10.12
N GLN A 401 -5.75 14.93 -10.78
CA GLN A 401 -7.05 15.10 -10.14
C GLN A 401 -7.86 13.82 -10.32
N ARG A 402 -8.13 13.10 -9.22
CA ARG A 402 -8.84 11.81 -9.24
C ARG A 402 -8.14 10.70 -10.05
N SER A 403 -6.98 10.96 -10.67
CA SER A 403 -6.15 9.95 -11.33
C SER A 403 -5.81 8.81 -10.37
N LYS A 404 -5.53 7.66 -10.94
CA LYS A 404 -4.82 6.56 -10.29
C LYS A 404 -3.66 6.11 -11.15
N TYR A 405 -2.83 5.22 -10.65
CA TYR A 405 -1.58 4.88 -11.31
C TYR A 405 -1.15 3.44 -11.12
N LEU A 406 -0.40 2.97 -12.11
CA LEU A 406 0.40 1.77 -12.09
C LEU A 406 1.86 2.22 -11.92
N CYS A 407 2.55 1.80 -10.86
CA CYS A 407 3.94 2.20 -10.59
C CYS A 407 4.89 1.02 -10.53
N ARG A 408 6.18 1.30 -10.78
CA ARG A 408 7.30 0.39 -10.47
C ARG A 408 7.72 0.64 -9.02
N PRO A 409 7.43 -0.27 -8.07
CA PRO A 409 7.60 0.03 -6.65
C PRO A 409 9.01 0.47 -6.27
N GLU A 410 10.03 -0.13 -6.90
CA GLU A 410 11.44 0.18 -6.68
C GLU A 410 11.82 1.62 -7.03
N PHE A 411 11.03 2.33 -7.82
CA PHE A 411 11.26 3.74 -8.16
C PHE A 411 10.50 4.73 -7.28
N ILE A 412 9.67 4.25 -6.36
CA ILE A 412 8.80 5.10 -5.53
C ILE A 412 9.27 5.13 -4.08
N VAL A 413 9.40 6.33 -3.50
CA VAL A 413 9.70 6.51 -2.08
C VAL A 413 8.43 6.76 -1.27
N GLU A 414 7.48 7.53 -1.81
CA GLU A 414 6.23 7.89 -1.14
C GLU A 414 5.05 7.88 -2.10
N ALA A 415 4.13 6.93 -1.90
CA ALA A 415 2.87 6.83 -2.63
C ALA A 415 1.83 7.82 -2.07
N GLY A 416 1.06 8.45 -2.97
CA GLY A 416 -0.14 9.23 -2.66
C GLY A 416 -1.41 8.59 -3.20
N ASN A 417 -2.58 9.19 -2.90
CA ASN A 417 -3.86 8.62 -3.32
C ASN A 417 -4.11 8.73 -4.83
N HIS A 418 -3.72 9.86 -5.43
CA HIS A 418 -3.97 10.14 -6.86
C HIS A 418 -2.71 10.21 -7.73
N PHE A 419 -1.55 10.38 -7.10
CA PHE A 419 -0.26 10.45 -7.75
C PHE A 419 0.83 10.08 -6.76
N VAL A 420 2.04 9.82 -7.28
CA VAL A 420 3.23 9.58 -6.45
C VAL A 420 3.76 10.91 -5.91
N TRP A 421 4.00 10.96 -4.60
CA TRP A 421 4.58 12.15 -3.97
C TRP A 421 6.09 12.25 -4.11
N GLU A 422 6.79 11.12 -4.00
CA GLU A 422 8.26 11.10 -4.04
C GLU A 422 8.78 9.89 -4.80
N PHE A 423 9.68 10.16 -5.75
CA PHE A 423 10.39 9.17 -6.54
C PHE A 423 11.84 9.06 -6.09
N VAL A 424 12.45 7.91 -6.33
CA VAL A 424 13.91 7.79 -6.37
C VAL A 424 14.44 8.73 -7.46
N PRO A 425 15.56 9.44 -7.26
CA PRO A 425 16.11 10.38 -8.25
C PRO A 425 16.21 9.79 -9.67
N GLY A 426 15.88 10.60 -10.68
CA GLY A 426 15.88 10.19 -12.09
C GLY A 426 14.57 9.57 -12.60
N HIS A 427 13.55 9.44 -11.75
CA HIS A 427 12.27 8.84 -12.12
C HIS A 427 11.11 9.83 -11.99
N GLY A 428 10.03 9.59 -12.73
CA GLY A 428 8.82 10.41 -12.67
C GLY A 428 7.57 9.73 -13.22
N THR A 429 6.51 10.51 -13.36
CA THR A 429 5.21 10.06 -13.89
C THR A 429 5.11 10.30 -15.38
N LEU A 430 4.67 9.28 -16.12
CA LEU A 430 4.14 9.38 -17.46
C LEU A 430 2.61 9.53 -17.38
N ASN A 431 2.07 10.65 -17.90
CA ASN A 431 0.63 10.81 -18.07
C ASN A 431 0.20 9.99 -19.30
N VAL A 432 -0.57 8.93 -19.08
CA VAL A 432 -0.98 8.01 -20.13
C VAL A 432 -2.00 8.71 -21.04
N PRO A 433 -1.78 8.72 -22.37
CA PRO A 433 -2.75 9.25 -23.31
C PRO A 433 -4.14 8.58 -23.16
N PRO A 434 -5.24 9.34 -23.11
CA PRO A 434 -6.59 8.77 -22.92
C PRO A 434 -7.07 7.81 -24.02
N ASP A 435 -6.48 7.90 -25.21
CA ASP A 435 -6.69 6.99 -26.34
C ASP A 435 -5.91 5.67 -26.19
N ALA A 436 -4.96 5.59 -25.24
CA ALA A 436 -4.28 4.36 -24.85
C ALA A 436 -4.99 3.64 -23.69
N ALA A 437 -5.33 4.37 -22.61
CA ALA A 437 -6.07 3.84 -21.46
C ALA A 437 -6.66 4.96 -20.59
N ILE A 438 -7.75 4.66 -19.88
CA ILE A 438 -8.34 5.56 -18.87
C ILE A 438 -8.68 4.80 -17.60
N LEU A 439 -8.87 5.55 -16.51
CA LEU A 439 -9.43 5.02 -15.27
C LEU A 439 -10.95 5.13 -15.34
N HIS A 440 -11.65 4.00 -15.27
CA HIS A 440 -13.09 3.95 -15.05
C HIS A 440 -13.36 4.02 -13.54
N HIS A 441 -14.15 4.98 -13.09
CA HIS A 441 -14.51 5.14 -11.68
C HIS A 441 -16.02 5.15 -11.54
N TYR A 442 -16.57 4.11 -10.90
CA TYR A 442 -18.00 3.82 -10.79
C TYR A 442 -18.58 4.29 -9.46
N ARG A 443 -19.28 5.43 -9.45
CA ARG A 443 -19.56 6.14 -8.20
C ARG A 443 -20.92 6.84 -8.21
N VAL A 444 -21.50 7.10 -7.04
CA VAL A 444 -22.64 8.04 -6.90
C VAL A 444 -22.17 9.50 -6.99
N CYS A 445 -23.00 10.42 -7.50
CA CYS A 445 -22.66 11.86 -7.56
C CYS A 445 -21.96 12.37 -6.28
N GLU A 446 -20.84 13.09 -6.44
CA GLU A 446 -19.88 13.40 -5.36
C GLU A 446 -20.47 14.22 -4.20
N PHE A 447 -21.55 14.97 -4.45
CA PHE A 447 -22.19 15.84 -3.46
C PHE A 447 -23.60 15.37 -3.08
N GLY A 448 -23.97 14.14 -3.47
CA GLY A 448 -25.35 13.67 -3.42
C GLY A 448 -26.23 14.29 -4.52
N GLY A 449 -27.48 13.84 -4.60
CA GLY A 449 -28.42 14.24 -5.65
C GLY A 449 -28.01 13.78 -7.06
N ASP A 450 -28.54 14.45 -8.08
CA ASP A 450 -28.45 14.05 -9.49
C ASP A 450 -27.87 15.14 -10.41
N ASP A 451 -27.26 16.19 -9.86
CA ASP A 451 -26.71 17.27 -10.69
C ASP A 451 -25.53 16.81 -11.57
N CYS A 452 -24.79 15.80 -11.12
CA CYS A 452 -23.65 15.29 -11.85
C CYS A 452 -24.03 14.63 -13.20
N ILE A 453 -25.22 14.02 -13.27
CA ILE A 453 -25.73 13.33 -14.46
C ILE A 453 -26.33 14.26 -15.51
N LYS A 454 -26.55 15.55 -15.17
CA LYS A 454 -26.97 16.61 -16.11
C LYS A 454 -25.85 17.07 -17.03
N THR A 455 -24.61 16.66 -16.75
CA THR A 455 -23.44 17.07 -17.53
C THR A 455 -23.27 16.22 -18.80
N ALA A 456 -22.57 16.77 -19.80
CA ALA A 456 -22.33 16.05 -21.06
C ALA A 456 -21.71 14.67 -20.81
N SER A 457 -22.29 13.65 -21.43
CA SER A 457 -21.93 12.24 -21.24
C SER A 457 -21.77 11.52 -22.58
N VAL A 458 -21.10 10.38 -22.55
CA VAL A 458 -20.90 9.50 -23.69
C VAL A 458 -21.04 8.05 -23.24
N VAL A 459 -21.52 7.19 -24.13
CA VAL A 459 -21.52 5.74 -23.91
C VAL A 459 -20.13 5.21 -24.24
N ASP A 460 -19.54 4.49 -23.29
CA ASP A 460 -18.22 3.89 -23.36
C ASP A 460 -18.32 2.40 -22.99
N LYS A 461 -18.43 1.56 -24.02
CA LYS A 461 -18.52 0.09 -23.88
C LYS A 461 -17.16 -0.60 -23.87
N THR A 462 -16.05 0.10 -23.61
CA THR A 462 -14.71 -0.51 -23.70
C THR A 462 -14.56 -1.74 -22.78
N ALA A 463 -15.20 -1.73 -21.61
CA ALA A 463 -15.19 -2.86 -20.68
C ALA A 463 -15.90 -4.12 -21.25
N TYR A 464 -16.75 -4.00 -22.27
CA TYR A 464 -17.47 -5.13 -22.87
C TYR A 464 -16.53 -6.11 -23.57
N ARG A 465 -15.29 -5.70 -23.91
CA ARG A 465 -14.23 -6.63 -24.35
C ARG A 465 -14.05 -7.81 -23.39
N TYR A 466 -14.32 -7.58 -22.11
CA TYR A 466 -14.16 -8.59 -21.05
C TYR A 466 -15.46 -9.27 -20.67
N ARG A 467 -16.62 -8.89 -21.24
CA ARG A 467 -17.97 -9.31 -20.83
C ARG A 467 -18.09 -10.81 -20.62
N GLU A 468 -17.85 -11.60 -21.67
CA GLU A 468 -18.01 -13.06 -21.61
C GLU A 468 -17.07 -13.70 -20.60
N ARG A 469 -15.77 -13.35 -20.64
CA ARG A 469 -14.76 -13.87 -19.71
C ARG A 469 -15.05 -13.50 -18.26
N LEU A 470 -15.45 -12.26 -18.02
CA LEU A 470 -15.79 -11.76 -16.69
C LEU A 470 -17.03 -12.46 -16.15
N ALA A 471 -18.13 -12.45 -16.91
CA ALA A 471 -19.37 -13.10 -16.51
C ALA A 471 -19.16 -14.59 -16.23
N GLN A 472 -18.43 -15.31 -17.09
CA GLN A 472 -18.13 -16.72 -16.89
C GLN A 472 -17.32 -16.96 -15.60
N ARG A 473 -16.27 -16.17 -15.35
CA ARG A 473 -15.42 -16.32 -14.17
C ARG A 473 -16.17 -15.99 -12.89
N VAL A 474 -16.88 -14.85 -12.85
CA VAL A 474 -17.68 -14.47 -11.69
C VAL A 474 -18.78 -15.49 -11.43
N ARG A 475 -19.51 -15.96 -12.45
CA ARG A 475 -20.55 -17.00 -12.31
C ARG A 475 -20.01 -18.26 -11.65
N ARG A 476 -18.84 -18.72 -12.11
CA ARG A 476 -18.16 -19.89 -11.55
C ARG A 476 -17.80 -19.68 -10.08
N ARG A 477 -17.11 -18.58 -9.76
CA ARG A 477 -16.73 -18.24 -8.38
C ARG A 477 -17.94 -18.11 -7.46
N TYR A 478 -18.99 -17.43 -7.93
CA TYR A 478 -20.19 -17.17 -7.16
C TYR A 478 -20.89 -18.50 -6.80
N ARG A 479 -21.10 -19.39 -7.77
CA ARG A 479 -21.69 -20.72 -7.54
C ARG A 479 -20.85 -21.57 -6.58
N GLU A 480 -19.53 -21.62 -6.77
CA GLU A 480 -18.61 -22.35 -5.88
C GLU A 480 -18.67 -21.85 -4.43
N LEU A 481 -18.88 -20.54 -4.23
CA LEU A 481 -18.88 -19.92 -2.92
C LEU A 481 -20.28 -19.76 -2.32
N GLN A 482 -21.35 -19.98 -3.08
CA GLN A 482 -22.70 -19.61 -2.70
C GLN A 482 -23.13 -20.22 -1.37
N LEU A 483 -23.08 -21.55 -1.26
CA LEU A 483 -23.45 -22.26 -0.04
C LEU A 483 -22.50 -21.94 1.12
N ARG A 484 -21.19 -22.00 0.86
CA ARG A 484 -20.15 -21.86 1.88
C ARG A 484 -20.07 -20.45 2.49
N CYS A 485 -20.39 -19.43 1.70
CA CYS A 485 -20.32 -18.03 2.10
C CYS A 485 -21.69 -17.39 2.28
N GLU A 486 -22.77 -18.19 2.26
CA GLU A 486 -24.15 -17.72 2.41
C GLU A 486 -24.47 -16.56 1.45
N LEU A 487 -24.01 -16.67 0.20
CA LEU A 487 -24.25 -15.65 -0.80
C LEU A 487 -25.73 -15.69 -1.22
N PRO A 488 -26.38 -14.54 -1.41
CA PRO A 488 -27.76 -14.52 -1.88
C PRO A 488 -27.83 -15.21 -3.25
N PRO A 489 -28.94 -15.91 -3.57
CA PRO A 489 -29.11 -16.49 -4.88
C PRO A 489 -28.90 -15.45 -5.98
N LEU A 490 -28.07 -15.81 -6.97
CA LEU A 490 -28.22 -15.20 -8.28
C LEU A 490 -29.61 -15.66 -8.73
N VAL A 491 -30.54 -14.74 -8.99
CA VAL A 491 -31.96 -15.08 -9.19
C VAL A 491 -32.23 -15.84 -10.51
N ASP A 492 -31.19 -16.47 -11.10
CA ASP A 492 -31.19 -17.26 -12.32
C ASP A 492 -30.45 -18.60 -12.12
N ASP A 493 -30.64 -19.29 -10.98
CA ASP A 493 -30.46 -20.74 -10.99
C ASP A 493 -31.76 -21.34 -11.54
N PRO A 494 -31.76 -22.08 -12.67
CA PRO A 494 -32.96 -22.74 -13.19
C PRO A 494 -33.62 -23.70 -12.17
N LEU A 495 -32.96 -24.00 -11.05
CA LEU A 495 -33.50 -24.76 -9.92
C LEU A 495 -34.20 -23.90 -8.85
N THR A 496 -34.15 -22.57 -8.93
CA THR A 496 -34.79 -21.68 -7.94
C THR A 496 -36.08 -21.10 -8.54
N PRO A 497 -37.26 -21.45 -8.01
CA PRO A 497 -38.50 -20.83 -8.46
C PRO A 497 -38.48 -19.33 -8.15
N PRO A 498 -39.10 -18.49 -9.01
CA PRO A 498 -39.15 -17.06 -8.78
C PRO A 498 -39.85 -16.77 -7.44
N PRO A 499 -39.38 -15.75 -6.69
CA PRO A 499 -40.02 -15.36 -5.44
C PRO A 499 -41.47 -14.94 -5.71
N THR A 500 -42.41 -15.61 -5.05
CA THR A 500 -43.82 -15.23 -5.07
C THR A 500 -43.96 -13.87 -4.39
N HIS A 501 -44.46 -12.88 -5.13
CA HIS A 501 -44.80 -11.57 -4.58
C HIS A 501 -45.96 -11.73 -3.58
N ALA A 502 -45.65 -11.99 -2.32
CA ALA A 502 -46.60 -11.80 -1.23
C ALA A 502 -46.70 -10.29 -0.95
N ALA A 503 -47.89 -9.73 -1.13
CA ALA A 503 -48.19 -8.35 -0.79
C ALA A 503 -47.88 -8.09 0.69
N PRO A 504 -47.29 -6.94 1.06
CA PRO A 504 -46.97 -6.64 2.45
C PRO A 504 -48.26 -6.48 3.26
N ALA A 505 -48.36 -7.26 4.34
CA ALA A 505 -49.40 -7.11 5.36
C ALA A 505 -49.27 -5.72 6.01
N ARG A 506 -50.38 -4.98 6.06
CA ARG A 506 -50.48 -3.71 6.78
C ARG A 506 -50.23 -3.94 8.28
N SER A 507 -49.19 -3.31 8.83
CA SER A 507 -49.03 -3.18 10.28
C SER A 507 -49.89 -2.02 10.81
N PRO A 508 -50.48 -2.11 12.02
CA PRO A 508 -51.32 -1.07 12.57
C PRO A 508 -50.48 0.11 13.10
N ALA A 509 -51.03 1.32 12.97
CA ALA A 509 -50.41 2.57 13.39
C ALA A 509 -50.25 2.65 14.93
N PRO A 510 -49.14 3.21 15.44
CA PRO A 510 -49.02 3.52 16.86
C PRO A 510 -49.73 4.84 17.20
N ALA A 511 -50.29 4.86 18.41
CA ALA A 511 -51.08 5.95 18.97
C ALA A 511 -50.24 7.20 19.26
N ASN A 512 -50.92 8.34 19.13
CA ASN A 512 -50.50 9.67 19.56
C ASN A 512 -50.19 9.65 21.07
N ASP A 513 -49.02 10.15 21.46
CA ASP A 513 -48.86 10.81 22.75
C ASP A 513 -47.98 12.04 22.59
N SER A 514 -48.47 13.14 23.13
CA SER A 514 -47.93 14.48 23.05
C SER A 514 -47.57 14.92 24.47
N ARG A 515 -46.34 15.41 24.67
CA ARG A 515 -45.98 16.54 25.55
C ARG A 515 -44.46 16.61 25.76
N ASP A 516 -43.94 17.81 25.47
CA ASP A 516 -42.89 18.56 26.18
C ASP A 516 -41.46 17.95 26.24
N GLU A 517 -40.35 18.68 26.07
CA GLU A 517 -40.09 20.11 26.27
C GLU A 517 -38.78 20.53 25.56
N ASP A 518 -38.67 21.83 25.32
CA ASP A 518 -37.56 22.56 24.70
C ASP A 518 -36.23 22.53 25.48
N HIS A 519 -35.12 22.56 24.72
CA HIS A 519 -33.95 23.47 24.84
C HIS A 519 -32.61 22.79 24.56
N ALA A 520 -31.96 23.19 23.47
CA ALA A 520 -30.63 23.83 23.45
C ALA A 520 -30.05 23.84 22.03
N ALA A 521 -30.16 24.99 21.37
CA ALA A 521 -29.42 25.29 20.16
C ALA A 521 -27.94 25.51 20.49
N ALA A 522 -27.05 24.78 19.81
CA ALA A 522 -25.65 25.19 19.65
C ALA A 522 -25.15 24.79 18.26
N ASN A 523 -24.83 25.83 17.49
CA ASN A 523 -24.23 25.78 16.16
C ASN A 523 -23.02 24.84 16.08
N HIS A 524 -23.12 23.78 15.28
CA HIS A 524 -21.99 23.27 14.51
C HIS A 524 -22.52 22.64 13.21
N LYS A 525 -22.38 23.38 12.10
CA LYS A 525 -22.53 22.84 10.74
C LYS A 525 -21.41 21.82 10.48
N LEU A 526 -21.64 20.57 10.86
CA LEU A 526 -20.96 19.42 10.29
C LEU A 526 -21.85 18.88 9.17
N LYS A 527 -21.48 19.18 7.92
CA LYS A 527 -22.05 18.51 6.75
C LYS A 527 -21.79 17.00 6.86
N PRO A 528 -22.74 16.12 6.50
CA PRO A 528 -22.49 14.68 6.44
C PRO A 528 -21.41 14.39 5.39
N ALA A 529 -20.41 13.61 5.80
CA ALA A 529 -19.38 13.08 4.93
C ALA A 529 -19.99 11.98 4.04
N ALA A 530 -20.43 12.37 2.84
CA ALA A 530 -20.64 11.44 1.74
C ALA A 530 -19.28 11.21 1.04
N GLU A 531 -18.45 10.31 1.59
CA GLU A 531 -17.32 9.73 0.86
C GLU A 531 -17.22 8.23 1.19
N LEU A 532 -18.16 7.46 0.63
CA LEU A 532 -17.95 6.07 0.23
C LEU A 532 -17.68 6.10 -1.27
N SER A 533 -16.39 6.19 -1.62
CA SER A 533 -15.79 5.92 -2.94
C SER A 533 -14.38 6.45 -2.94
#